data_AF-A0A7C4J745-F1
#
_entry.id   AF-A0A7C4J745-F1
#
_cell.length_a   1.000
_cell.length_b   1.000
_cell.length_c   1.000
_cell.angle_alpha   90.00
_cell.angle_beta   90.00
_cell.angle_gamma   90.00
#
_symmetry.space_group_name_H-M   'P 1'
#
loop_
_entity.id
_entity.type
_entity.pdbx_description
1 polymer ?
#
loop_
_entity_poly.entity_id
_entity_poly.type
_entity_poly.pdbx_seq_one_letter_code
_entity_poly.pdbx_strand_id
1 'polypeptide(L)' 'HAIFIRAPLIEAVGPGVEVIARAEKDNRAVIVAARQGNLLVTSFHPELSGDDRFHRYFLKMAERGA' A
#
# COMPACT_ATOMS: atom_id res chain seq x y z
N HIS A 1 9.71 -4.43 -6.30
CA HIS A 1 9.87 -3.10 -6.91
C HIS A 1 8.48 -2.43 -6.95
N ALA A 2 8.38 -1.11 -6.83
CA ALA A 2 7.10 -0.39 -6.87
C ALA A 2 7.16 0.74 -7.92
N ILE A 3 6.08 0.96 -8.68
CA ILE A 3 6.03 1.94 -9.78
C ILE A 3 5.08 3.08 -9.40
N PHE A 4 5.59 4.31 -9.41
CA PHE A 4 4.86 5.52 -9.02
C PHE A 4 4.65 6.42 -10.23
N ILE A 5 3.41 6.81 -10.52
CA ILE A 5 3.07 7.72 -11.63
C ILE A 5 2.19 8.83 -11.07
N ARG A 6 2.77 10.02 -10.88
CA ARG A 6 2.08 11.17 -10.23
C ARG A 6 1.38 10.75 -8.93
N ALA A 7 2.07 9.92 -8.15
CA ALA A 7 1.52 9.27 -6.98
C ALA A 7 1.17 10.26 -5.85
N PRO A 8 0.03 10.06 -5.16
CA PRO A 8 -0.28 10.82 -3.97
C PRO A 8 0.62 10.42 -2.79
N LEU A 9 0.85 11.36 -1.87
CA LEU A 9 1.57 11.13 -0.62
C LEU A 9 0.59 10.95 0.54
N ILE A 10 0.80 9.92 1.36
CA ILE A 10 0.08 9.79 2.63
C ILE A 10 0.83 10.60 3.69
N GLU A 11 0.27 11.75 4.08
CA GLU A 11 0.89 12.67 5.05
C GLU A 11 0.72 12.21 6.51
N ALA A 12 -0.40 11.57 6.82
CA ALA A 12 -0.72 11.08 8.16
C ALA A 12 -1.67 9.87 8.09
N VAL A 13 -1.72 9.11 9.18
CA VAL A 13 -2.65 7.99 9.36
C VAL A 13 -3.44 8.16 10.65
N GLY A 14 -4.72 7.76 10.62
CA GLY A 14 -5.59 7.78 11.79
C GLY A 14 -5.46 6.54 12.68
N PRO A 15 -6.16 6.50 13.83
CA PRO A 15 -6.24 5.32 14.67
C PRO A 15 -6.79 4.10 13.92
N GLY A 16 -6.23 2.92 14.17
CA GLY A 16 -6.67 1.68 13.53
C GLY A 16 -6.16 1.45 12.10
N VAL A 17 -5.36 2.38 11.56
CA VAL A 17 -4.66 2.20 10.28
C VAL A 17 -3.31 1.51 10.50
N GLU A 18 -3.08 0.41 9.81
CA GLU A 18 -1.81 -0.30 9.76
C GLU A 18 -0.97 0.19 8.57
N VAL A 19 0.28 0.59 8.81
CA VAL A 19 1.21 0.95 7.73
C VAL A 19 1.89 -0.31 7.20
N ILE A 20 1.58 -0.67 5.95
CA ILE A 20 2.03 -1.91 5.30
C ILE A 20 3.40 -1.72 4.63
N ALA A 21 3.63 -0.57 3.99
CA ALA A 21 4.89 -0.30 3.29
C ALA A 21 5.29 1.17 3.36
N ARG A 22 6.61 1.39 3.41
CA ARG A 22 7.24 2.70 3.25
C ARG A 22 8.23 2.66 2.08
N ALA A 23 8.37 3.78 1.39
CA ALA A 23 9.40 4.00 0.38
C ALA A 23 10.29 5.18 0.81
N GLU A 24 11.47 5.28 0.23
CA GLU A 24 12.34 6.44 0.43
C GLU A 24 12.05 7.50 -0.63
N LYS A 25 11.86 8.75 -0.20
CA LYS A 25 11.73 9.92 -1.06
C LYS A 25 12.43 11.10 -0.38
N ASP A 26 13.39 11.72 -1.06
CA ASP A 26 14.14 12.88 -0.55
C ASP A 26 14.76 12.63 0.85
N ASN A 27 15.38 11.46 1.04
CA ASN A 27 15.94 10.98 2.32
C ASN A 27 14.91 10.86 3.47
N ARG A 28 13.62 10.74 3.15
CA ARG A 28 12.54 10.53 4.11
C ARG A 28 11.78 9.25 3.81
N ALA A 29 11.39 8.52 4.86
CA ALA A 29 10.51 7.38 4.73
C ALA A 29 9.06 7.87 4.59
N VAL A 30 8.45 7.61 3.43
CA VAL A 30 7.08 7.98 3.10
C VAL A 30 6.17 6.76 3.07
N ILE A 31 4.95 6.89 3.57
CA ILE A 31 3.98 5.79 3.58
C ILE A 31 3.43 5.63 2.16
N VAL A 32 3.48 4.40 1.64
CA VAL A 32 3.04 4.09 0.25
C VAL A 32 2.06 2.93 0.17
N ALA A 33 1.83 2.22 1.27
CA ALA A 33 0.71 1.31 1.42
C ALA A 33 0.22 1.29 2.87
N ALA A 34 -1.10 1.26 3.05
CA ALA A 34 -1.74 1.21 4.36
C ALA A 34 -3.03 0.38 4.30
N ARG A 35 -3.47 -0.10 5.46
CA ARG A 35 -4.66 -0.93 5.61
C ARG A 35 -5.51 -0.44 6.78
N GLN A 36 -6.83 -0.45 6.64
CA GLN A 36 -7.76 -0.26 7.74
C GLN A 36 -8.92 -1.25 7.61
N GLY A 37 -8.98 -2.26 8.49
CA GLY A 37 -9.96 -3.32 8.40
C GLY A 37 -9.87 -4.08 7.08
N ASN A 38 -10.93 -3.98 6.25
CA ASN A 38 -11.04 -4.57 4.92
C ASN A 38 -10.60 -3.63 3.78
N LEU A 39 -10.16 -2.40 4.09
CA LEU A 39 -9.66 -1.45 3.10
C LEU A 39 -8.13 -1.57 2.96
N LEU A 40 -7.65 -1.68 1.72
CA LEU A 40 -6.23 -1.63 1.35
C LEU A 40 -6.02 -0.46 0.38
N VAL A 41 -5.00 0.36 0.63
CA VAL A 41 -4.61 1.45 -0.26
C VAL A 41 -3.13 1.38 -0.60
N THR A 42 -2.79 1.74 -1.84
CA THR A 42 -1.40 1.88 -2.31
C THR A 42 -1.25 3.20 -3.08
N SER A 43 -0.12 3.89 -2.91
CA SER A 43 0.25 5.06 -3.72
C SER A 43 0.99 4.68 -5.02
N PHE A 44 1.28 3.40 -5.21
CA PHE A 44 1.94 2.86 -6.39
C PHE A 44 1.00 1.92 -7.16
N HIS A 45 1.45 1.57 -8.36
CA HIS A 45 0.81 0.68 -9.31
C HIS A 45 1.37 -0.75 -9.18
N PRO A 46 0.80 -1.63 -8.32
CA PRO A 46 1.29 -3.00 -8.17
C PRO A 46 1.21 -3.80 -9.49
N GLU A 47 0.24 -3.50 -10.35
CA GLU A 47 -0.04 -4.15 -11.63
C GLU A 47 1.08 -3.97 -12.66
N LEU A 48 1.85 -2.90 -12.55
CA LEU A 48 2.92 -2.60 -13.51
C LEU A 48 4.25 -3.28 -13.14
N SER A 49 4.36 -3.84 -11.93
CA SER A 49 5.65 -4.31 -11.37
C SER A 49 6.05 -5.74 -11.78
N GLY A 50 5.17 -6.47 -12.48
CA GLY A 50 5.33 -7.90 -12.77
C GLY A 50 5.26 -8.81 -11.54
N ASP A 51 5.11 -8.23 -10.34
CA ASP A 51 5.06 -8.91 -9.05
C ASP A 51 3.64 -8.82 -8.47
N ASP A 52 3.01 -9.98 -8.28
CA ASP A 52 1.63 -10.13 -7.85
C ASP A 52 1.46 -10.20 -6.32
N ARG A 53 2.52 -10.00 -5.51
CA ARG A 53 2.43 -10.14 -4.04
C ARG A 53 1.37 -9.24 -3.40
N PHE A 54 1.18 -8.02 -3.89
CA PHE A 54 0.13 -7.12 -3.39
C PHE A 54 -1.27 -7.58 -3.80
N HIS A 55 -1.43 -8.14 -5.01
CA HIS A 55 -2.69 -8.74 -5.44
C HIS A 55 -3.04 -9.96 -4.57
N ARG A 56 -2.08 -10.85 -4.33
CA ARG A 56 -2.25 -12.00 -3.43
C ARG A 56 -2.53 -11.59 -1.99
N TYR A 57 -1.89 -10.52 -1.51
CA TYR A 57 -2.17 -9.96 -0.19
C TYR A 57 -3.62 -9.47 -0.09
N PHE A 58 -4.11 -8.73 -1.10
CA PHE A 58 -5.50 -8.28 -1.17
C PHE A 58 -6.50 -9.45 -1.21
N LEU A 59 -6.24 -10.48 -2.04
CA LEU A 59 -7.11 -11.67 -2.10
C LEU A 59 -7.20 -12.39 -0.75
N LYS A 60 -6.07 -12.57 -0.06
CA LYS A 60 -6.04 -13.14 1.30
C LYS A 60 -6.82 -12.29 2.31
N MET A 61 -6.88 -10.97 2.13
CA MET A 61 -7.72 -10.11 2.98
C MET A 61 -9.20 -10.35 2.71
N ALA A 62 -9.59 -10.50 1.44
CA ALA A 62 -10.97 -10.75 1.05
C ALA A 62 -11.48 -12.11 1.56
N GLU A 63 -10.63 -13.15 1.51
CA GLU A 63 -10.94 -14.47 2.06
C GLU A 63 -11.17 -14.46 3.57
N ARG A 64 -10.47 -13.60 4.31
CA ARG A 64 -10.59 -13.48 5.79
C ARG A 64 -11.80 -12.65 6.23
N GLY A 65 -12.42 -11.91 5.31
CA GLY A 65 -13.63 -11.13 5.56
C GLY A 65 -14.93 -11.85 5.18
N ALA A 66 -14.82 -13.08 4.65
CA ALA A 66 -15.93 -13.99 4.38
C ALA A 66 -16.25 -14.88 5.59
#